data_AF-A0A4Q3U3X8-F1
#
_entry.id   AF-A0A4Q3U3X8-F1
#
_cell.length_a   1.000
_cell.length_b   1.000
_cell.length_c   1.000
_cell.angle_alpha   90.00
_cell.angle_beta   90.00
_cell.angle_gamma   90.00
#
_symmetry.space_group_name_H-M   'P 1'
#
loop_
_entity.id
_entity.type
_entity.pdbx_description
1 polymer ?
#
loop_
_entity_poly.entity_id
_entity_poly.type
_entity_poly.pdbx_seq_one_letter_code
_entity_poly.pdbx_strand_id
1 'polypeptide(L)'
;MSIRTYRVTVRSAGGVSREIRVASPTDVQAGDAARPLMSEDEAILGIEETIEDSGSVEAGPPLSQAAELAPVTPGAAAAPEPGDRAPDRRF
;
A
#
# COMPACT_ATOMS: atom_id res chain seq x y z
N MET A 1 -6.41 -0.93 -8.88
CA MET A 1 -5.83 0.44 -8.92
C MET A 1 -4.54 0.36 -9.70
N SER A 2 -4.34 1.26 -10.68
CA SER A 2 -3.09 1.32 -11.46
C SER A 2 -2.08 2.23 -10.77
N ILE A 3 -0.81 1.81 -10.72
CA ILE A 3 0.30 2.61 -10.19
C ILE A 3 0.63 3.72 -11.19
N ARG A 4 0.89 4.93 -10.69
CA ARG A 4 1.32 6.09 -11.45
C ARG A 4 2.58 6.69 -10.84
N THR A 5 3.34 7.43 -11.64
CA THR A 5 4.53 8.14 -11.15
C THR A 5 4.13 9.56 -10.78
N TYR A 6 4.50 9.99 -9.59
CA TYR A 6 4.29 11.35 -9.11
C TYR A 6 5.62 12.02 -8.85
N ARG A 7 5.64 13.32 -9.13
CA ARG A 7 6.74 14.24 -8.88
C ARG A 7 6.33 15.15 -7.73
N VAL A 8 7.03 15.01 -6.61
CA VAL A 8 6.82 15.80 -5.40
C VAL A 8 7.89 16.89 -5.34
N THR A 9 7.47 18.13 -5.54
CA THR A 9 8.36 19.29 -5.45
C THR A 9 8.48 19.70 -3.99
N VAL A 10 9.69 19.69 -3.46
CA VAL A 10 9.99 20.10 -2.08
C VAL A 10 10.92 21.30 -2.08
N ARG A 11 10.81 22.13 -1.04
CA ARG A 11 11.67 23.29 -0.84
C ARG A 11 12.31 23.24 0.53
N SER A 12 13.63 23.36 0.56
CA SER A 12 14.41 23.47 1.80
C SER A 12 14.27 24.88 2.41
N ALA A 13 14.48 25.01 3.71
CA ALA A 13 14.46 26.31 4.41
C ALA A 13 15.41 27.36 3.78
N GLY A 14 16.50 26.94 3.14
CA GLY A 14 17.41 27.79 2.37
C GLY A 14 16.86 28.29 1.02
N GLY A 15 15.62 27.96 0.67
CA GLY A 15 14.93 28.41 -0.54
C GLY A 15 15.18 27.57 -1.79
N VAL A 16 16.07 26.58 -1.72
CA VAL A 16 16.37 25.63 -2.80
C VAL A 16 15.22 24.64 -2.95
N SER A 17 14.80 24.39 -4.19
CA SER A 17 13.77 23.41 -4.51
C SER A 17 14.39 22.19 -5.20
N ARG A 18 13.86 21.00 -4.89
CA ARG A 18 14.19 19.75 -5.59
C ARG A 18 12.95 18.90 -5.80
N GLU A 19 13.05 17.92 -6.69
CA GLU A 19 11.95 17.03 -7.07
C GLU A 19 12.25 15.61 -6.56
N ILE A 20 11.24 14.97 -5.97
CA ILE A 20 11.30 13.57 -5.52
C ILE A 20 10.32 12.78 -6.37
N ARG A 21 10.78 11.69 -6.99
CA ARG A 21 9.94 10.82 -7.83
C ARG A 21 9.49 9.58 -7.06
N VAL A 22 8.19 9.40 -6.94
CA VAL A 22 7.58 8.28 -6.21
C VAL A 22 6.52 7.58 -7.06
N ALA A 23 6.48 6.26 -6.99
CA ALA A 23 5.41 5.48 -7.59
C ALA A 23 4.28 5.33 -6.58
N SER A 24 3.05 5.72 -6.94
CA SER A 24 1.89 5.64 -6.03
C SER A 24 0.55 5.51 -6.77
N PRO A 25 -0.49 4.99 -6.12
CA PRO A 25 -1.84 4.91 -6.71
C PRO A 25 -2.58 6.26 -6.72
N THR A 26 -2.22 7.16 -5.81
CA THR A 26 -2.85 8.48 -5.60
C THR A 26 -1.80 9.52 -5.23
N ASP A 27 -2.12 10.79 -5.44
CA ASP A 27 -1.31 11.95 -5.07
C ASP A 27 -1.11 12.07 -3.55
N VAL A 28 -2.14 11.73 -2.77
CA VAL A 28 -2.06 11.72 -1.30
C VAL A 28 -1.03 10.70 -0.81
N GLN A 29 -1.05 9.49 -1.38
CA GLN A 29 -0.07 8.44 -1.05
C GLN A 29 1.33 8.79 -1.56
N ALA A 30 1.45 9.50 -2.68
CA ALA A 30 2.73 10.02 -3.15
C ALA A 30 3.33 11.03 -2.17
N GLY A 31 2.51 11.92 -1.60
CA GLY A 31 2.95 12.85 -0.57
C GLY A 31 3.48 12.14 0.67
N ASP A 32 2.77 11.11 1.15
CA ASP A 32 3.19 10.30 2.29
C ASP A 32 4.49 9.53 2.00
N ALA A 33 4.58 8.91 0.82
CA ALA A 33 5.77 8.19 0.35
C ALA A 33 7.02 9.09 0.21
N ALA A 34 6.83 10.38 -0.08
CA ALA A 34 7.93 11.33 -0.18
C ALA A 34 8.47 11.78 1.18
N ARG A 35 7.66 11.76 2.26
CA ARG A 35 8.08 12.20 3.61
C ARG A 35 9.39 11.56 4.12
N PRO A 36 9.61 10.23 4.03
CA PRO A 36 10.87 9.64 4.47
C PRO A 36 12.08 10.00 3.60
N LEU A 37 11.87 10.56 2.40
CA LEU A 37 12.93 11.01 1.49
C LEU A 37 13.25 12.51 1.65
N MET A 38 12.44 13.23 2.41
CA MET A 38 12.62 14.64 2.73
C MET A 38 13.57 14.83 3.90
N SER A 39 14.31 15.93 3.89
CA SER A 39 15.07 16.44 5.03
C SER A 39 14.12 17.14 6.00
N GLU A 40 14.51 17.24 7.27
CA GLU A 40 13.66 17.81 8.33
C GLU A 40 13.24 19.27 8.05
N ASP A 41 14.05 20.03 7.31
CA ASP A 41 13.79 21.43 6.95
C ASP A 41 13.15 21.61 5.55
N GLU A 42 12.66 20.54 4.94
CA GLU A 42 12.01 20.58 3.63
C GLU A 42 10.48 20.56 3.74
N ALA A 43 9.81 21.35 2.89
CA ALA A 43 8.37 21.43 2.80
C ALA A 43 7.88 21.10 1.39
N ILE A 44 6.79 20.34 1.28
CA ILE A 44 6.15 20.03 -0.01
C ILE A 44 5.49 21.30 -0.56
N LEU A 45 5.85 21.67 -1.79
CA LEU A 45 5.24 22.76 -2.55
C LEU A 45 4.15 22.28 -3.50
N GLY A 46 4.26 21.05 -4.01
CA GLY A 46 3.30 20.50 -4.97
C GLY A 46 3.56 19.04 -5.29
N ILE A 47 2.52 18.36 -5.78
CA ILE A 47 2.54 16.96 -6.20
C ILE A 47 1.88 16.92 -7.57
N GLU A 48 2.60 16.43 -8.59
CA GLU A 48 2.11 16.35 -9.96
C GLU A 48 2.30 14.93 -10.51
N GLU A 49 1.27 14.39 -11.17
CA GLU A 49 1.40 13.13 -11.91
C GLU A 49 2.31 13.35 -13.13
N THR A 50 3.30 12.49 -13.29
CA THR A 50 4.22 12.50 -14.44
C THR A 50 3.92 11.32 -15.34
N ILE A 51 3.70 11.61 -16.63
CA ILE A 51 3.39 10.62 -17.67
C ILE A 51 4.69 9.97 -18.22
N GLU A 52 5.86 10.55 -17.91
CA GLU A 52 7.15 10.08 -18.39
C GLU A 52 7.69 8.90 -17.57
N ASP A 53 7.64 7.71 -18.16
CA ASP A 53 8.11 6.42 -17.62
C ASP A 53 9.64 6.25 -17.65
N SER A 54 10.39 7.25 -18.13
CA SER A 54 11.81 7.09 -18.48
C SER A 54 12.81 7.35 -17.35
N GLY A 55 12.36 7.45 -16.09
CA GLY A 55 13.21 7.82 -14.97
C GLY A 55 13.11 6.86 -13.78
N SER A 56 14.26 6.40 -13.28
CA SER A 56 14.37 5.61 -12.05
C SER A 56 13.61 6.30 -10.91
N VAL A 57 12.61 5.60 -10.37
CA VAL A 57 11.82 6.05 -9.22
C VAL A 57 12.65 5.90 -7.95
N GLU A 58 12.67 6.91 -7.09
CA GLU A 58 13.50 6.92 -5.88
C GLU A 58 12.88 6.12 -4.71
N ALA A 59 11.55 5.99 -4.67
CA ALA A 59 10.87 5.09 -3.73
C ALA A 59 9.53 4.54 -4.24
N GLY A 60 9.24 3.31 -3.80
CA GLY A 60 7.96 2.64 -3.99
C GLY A 60 6.91 3.04 -2.94
N PRO A 61 5.64 2.72 -3.17
CA PRO A 61 4.56 3.10 -2.26
C PRO A 61 4.68 2.41 -0.90
N PRO A 62 4.22 3.05 0.19
CA PRO A 62 4.20 2.42 1.50
C PRO A 62 3.32 1.17 1.50
N LEU A 63 3.81 0.09 2.13
CA LEU A 63 3.05 -1.13 2.33
C LEU A 63 1.76 -0.80 3.10
N SER A 64 0.61 -0.87 2.43
CA SER A 64 -0.68 -0.65 3.06
C SER A 64 -1.05 -1.82 3.96
N GLN A 65 -1.57 -1.55 5.18
CA GLN A 65 -2.04 -2.55 6.15
C GLN A 65 -3.06 -3.57 5.60
N ALA A 66 -3.68 -3.27 4.45
CA ALA A 66 -4.62 -4.17 3.78
C ALA A 66 -4.00 -5.51 3.31
N ALA A 67 -2.67 -5.66 3.33
CA ALA A 67 -2.01 -6.93 3.03
C ALA A 67 -1.86 -7.87 4.25
N GLU A 68 -2.12 -7.41 5.48
CA GLU A 68 -1.90 -8.20 6.71
C GLU A 68 -3.17 -8.89 7.26
N LEU A 69 -4.32 -8.71 6.59
CA LEU A 69 -5.57 -9.41 6.94
C LEU A 69 -5.74 -10.70 6.11
N ALA A 70 -4.75 -11.59 6.18
CA ALA A 70 -5.04 -13.01 6.01
C ALA A 70 -5.59 -13.51 7.34
N PRO A 71 -6.87 -13.95 7.44
CA PRO A 71 -7.38 -14.47 8.70
C PRO A 71 -6.64 -15.78 9.04
N VAL A 72 -5.62 -15.70 9.89
CA VAL A 72 -5.15 -16.87 10.63
C VAL A 72 -6.21 -17.18 11.68
N THR A 73 -7.09 -18.13 11.37
CA THR A 73 -7.96 -18.73 12.40
C THR A 73 -7.36 -20.07 12.81
N PRO A 74 -6.48 -20.14 13.83
CA PRO A 74 -6.20 -21.40 14.49
C PRO A 74 -7.31 -21.65 15.51
N GLY A 75 -8.30 -22.44 15.10
CA GLY A 75 -9.44 -22.83 15.94
C GLY A 75 -9.78 -24.30 15.75
N ALA A 76 -8.94 -25.18 16.27
CA ALA A 76 -9.31 -26.58 16.51
C ALA A 76 -10.18 -26.64 17.77
N ALA A 77 -11.44 -27.08 17.65
CA ALA A 77 -12.16 -27.90 18.63
C ALA A 77 -13.65 -28.07 18.27
N ALA A 78 -14.14 -29.30 18.51
CA ALA A 78 -15.53 -29.71 18.71
C ALA A 78 -16.40 -29.95 17.47
N ALA A 79 -16.33 -31.19 16.95
CA ALA A 79 -17.52 -31.86 16.42
C ALA A 79 -18.02 -32.85 17.50
N PRO A 80 -19.21 -32.66 18.10
CA PRO A 80 -19.91 -33.75 18.73
C PRO A 80 -20.53 -34.64 17.65
N GLU A 81 -20.27 -35.94 17.72
CA GLU A 81 -20.99 -36.96 16.96
C GLU A 81 -22.48 -36.91 17.33
N PRO A 82 -23.40 -36.97 16.35
CA PRO A 82 -24.74 -37.47 16.60
C PRO A 82 -24.93 -38.79 15.85
N GLY A 83 -25.04 -39.86 16.62
CA GLY A 83 -25.47 -41.16 16.13
C GLY A 83 -26.94 -41.18 15.69
N ASP A 84 -27.25 -42.31 15.06
CA ASP A 84 -28.56 -42.98 14.98
C ASP A 84 -29.66 -42.34 14.10
N ARG A 85 -29.92 -42.93 12.90
CA ARG A 85 -31.21 -43.57 12.53
C ARG A 85 -31.22 -44.13 11.07
N ALA A 86 -31.68 -45.38 10.98
CA ALA A 86 -31.98 -46.30 9.85
C ALA A 86 -32.87 -45.73 8.69
N PRO A 87 -33.22 -46.45 7.56
CA PRO A 87 -33.28 -47.92 7.40
C PRO A 87 -32.92 -48.55 6.03
N ASP A 88 -32.84 -49.88 6.08
CA ASP A 88 -33.06 -50.92 5.06
C ASP A 88 -33.79 -50.51 3.76
N ARG A 89 -33.18 -50.78 2.59
CA ARG A 89 -33.82 -51.50 1.47
C ARG A 89 -32.88 -51.82 0.29
N ARG A 90 -32.70 -53.14 0.11
CA ARG A 90 -32.52 -53.96 -1.12
C ARG A 90 -32.06 -53.31 -2.44
N PHE A 91 -31.11 -53.99 -3.12
CA PHE A 91 -31.41 -54.87 -4.27
C PHE A 91 -30.42 -56.04 -4.32
#